data_AF-A0A3E2YRP0-F1
#
_entry.id   AF-A0A3E2YRP0-F1
#
_cell.length_a   1.000
_cell.length_b   1.000
_cell.length_c   1.000
_cell.angle_alpha   90.00
_cell.angle_beta   90.00
_cell.angle_gamma   90.00
#
_symmetry.space_group_name_H-M   'P 1'
#
loop_
_entity.id
_entity.type
_entity.pdbx_description
1 polymer ?
#
loop_
_entity_poly.entity_id
_entity_poly.type
_entity_poly.pdbx_seq_one_letter_code
_entity_poly.pdbx_strand_id
1 'polypeptide(L)'
;MKKFVRNAVVATLLTVAGSTAVVASPAMALPYPNDNESITFIYYSDASRTVQVGMLVYGHCLENFEYGDRTAYSTWHRTVCPRDLP
;
A
#
# COMPACT_ATOMS: atom_id res chain seq x y z
N MET A 1 -16.99 34.19 -32.63
CA MET A 1 -15.82 33.84 -31.79
C MET A 1 -16.17 33.47 -30.34
N LYS A 2 -17.12 34.14 -29.66
CA LYS A 2 -17.51 33.85 -28.25
C LYS A 2 -18.01 32.41 -27.94
N LYS A 3 -18.61 31.70 -28.90
CA LYS A 3 -19.18 30.35 -28.68
C LYS A 3 -18.10 29.25 -28.56
N PHE A 4 -16.98 29.38 -29.25
CA PHE A 4 -15.89 28.39 -29.23
C PHE A 4 -15.12 28.40 -27.90
N VAL A 5 -14.95 29.58 -27.29
CA VAL A 5 -14.26 29.73 -26.00
C VAL A 5 -15.03 29.05 -24.86
N ARG A 6 -16.37 29.09 -24.90
CA ARG A 6 -17.22 28.41 -23.91
C ARG A 6 -17.06 26.89 -23.95
N ASN A 7 -17.00 26.27 -25.13
CA ASN A 7 -16.84 24.83 -25.24
C ASN A 7 -15.45 24.35 -24.81
N ALA A 8 -14.40 25.12 -25.11
CA ALA A 8 -13.03 24.77 -24.71
C ALA A 8 -12.86 24.79 -23.18
N VAL A 9 -13.49 25.74 -22.49
CA VAL A 9 -13.47 25.84 -21.02
C VAL A 9 -14.26 24.71 -20.36
N VAL A 10 -15.42 24.33 -20.93
CA VAL A 10 -16.20 23.19 -20.42
C VAL A 10 -15.44 21.88 -20.63
N ALA A 11 -14.80 21.67 -21.78
CA ALA A 11 -14.03 20.46 -22.05
C ALA A 11 -12.81 20.29 -21.13
N THR A 12 -12.17 21.40 -20.73
CA THR A 12 -11.03 21.38 -19.79
C THR A 12 -11.44 21.20 -18.33
N LEU A 13 -12.66 21.63 -17.94
CA LEU A 13 -13.18 21.38 -16.59
C LEU A 13 -13.59 19.91 -16.38
N LEU A 14 -14.09 19.24 -17.42
CA LEU A 14 -14.47 17.82 -17.35
C LEU A 14 -13.26 16.88 -17.21
N THR A 15 -12.09 17.24 -17.76
CA THR A 15 -10.88 16.39 -17.65
C THR A 15 -10.24 16.44 -16.28
N VAL A 16 -10.38 17.55 -15.52
CA VAL A 16 -9.81 17.70 -14.17
C VAL A 16 -10.64 16.95 -13.11
N ALA A 17 -11.95 16.79 -13.32
CA ALA A 17 -12.82 16.07 -12.38
C ALA A 17 -12.61 14.54 -12.37
N GLY A 18 -11.96 13.98 -13.39
CA GLY A 18 -11.71 12.53 -13.48
C GLY A 18 -10.47 12.03 -12.72
N SER A 19 -9.63 12.93 -12.21
CA SER A 19 -8.29 12.58 -11.71
C SER A 19 -8.22 12.25 -10.22
N THR A 20 -9.29 12.49 -9.45
CA THR A 20 -9.31 12.28 -8.00
C THR A 20 -10.28 11.17 -7.62
N ALA A 21 -10.21 10.03 -8.31
CA ALA A 21 -10.73 8.79 -7.75
C ALA A 21 -9.79 8.39 -6.60
N VAL A 22 -10.00 9.00 -5.44
CA VAL A 22 -9.35 8.58 -4.19
C VAL A 22 -9.98 7.24 -3.85
N VAL A 23 -9.39 6.16 -4.37
CA VAL A 23 -9.79 4.81 -4.02
C VAL A 23 -9.45 4.63 -2.54
N ALA A 24 -10.47 4.74 -1.69
CA ALA A 24 -10.35 4.33 -0.30
C ALA A 24 -9.85 2.89 -0.31
N SER A 25 -8.61 2.70 0.15
CA SER A 25 -8.04 1.36 0.23
C SER A 25 -8.93 0.55 1.17
N PRO A 26 -9.37 -0.67 0.79
CA PRO A 26 -10.17 -1.48 1.69
C PRO A 26 -9.38 -1.62 2.99
N ALA A 27 -10.05 -1.39 4.13
CA ALA A 27 -9.48 -1.64 5.44
C ALA A 27 -9.23 -3.15 5.53
N MET A 28 -8.05 -3.60 5.10
CA MET A 28 -7.63 -4.96 5.27
C MET A 28 -7.45 -5.18 6.76
N ALA A 29 -8.24 -6.08 7.34
CA ALA A 29 -7.99 -6.57 8.69
C ALA A 29 -6.53 -7.04 8.73
N LEU A 30 -5.71 -6.40 9.57
CA LEU A 30 -4.33 -6.79 9.72
C LEU A 30 -4.31 -8.25 10.16
N PRO A 31 -3.59 -9.14 9.46
CA PRO A 31 -3.47 -10.51 9.86
C PRO A 31 -2.77 -10.56 11.22
N TYR A 32 -3.25 -11.43 12.09
CA TYR A 32 -2.67 -11.63 13.41
C TYR A 32 -1.72 -12.86 13.35
N PRO A 33 -0.48 -12.75 13.83
CA PRO A 33 0.43 -13.89 13.96
C PRO A 33 -0.05 -14.83 15.07
N ASN A 34 0.02 -16.14 14.85
CA ASN A 34 -0.14 -17.11 15.93
C ASN A 34 1.13 -17.20 16.79
N ASP A 35 1.06 -17.96 17.89
CA ASP A 35 2.24 -18.36 18.65
C ASP A 35 3.27 -19.03 17.72
N ASN A 36 4.51 -18.56 17.78
CA ASN A 36 5.61 -18.95 16.88
C ASN A 36 5.41 -18.57 15.40
N GLU A 37 4.72 -17.47 15.11
CA GLU A 37 4.69 -16.88 13.78
C GLU A 37 5.09 -15.40 13.79
N SER A 38 5.64 -14.95 12.67
CA SER A 38 5.82 -13.53 12.36
C SER A 38 5.15 -13.21 11.03
N ILE A 39 4.71 -11.97 10.90
CA ILE A 39 4.15 -11.44 9.67
C ILE A 39 5.06 -10.35 9.14
N THR A 40 5.38 -10.46 7.86
CA THR A 40 6.17 -9.50 7.11
C THR A 40 5.30 -8.82 6.07
N PHE A 41 5.19 -7.51 6.15
CA PHE A 41 4.65 -6.64 5.13
C PHE A 41 5.77 -6.05 4.28
N ILE A 42 5.59 -6.07 2.96
CA ILE A 42 6.45 -5.40 2.00
C ILE A 42 5.61 -4.30 1.33
N TYR A 43 6.09 -3.06 1.39
CA TYR A 43 5.43 -1.88 0.84
C TYR A 43 6.10 -1.45 -0.47
N TYR A 44 5.29 -1.07 -1.45
CA TYR A 44 5.72 -0.71 -2.80
C TYR A 44 5.31 0.72 -3.16
N SER A 45 6.02 1.34 -4.09
CA SER A 45 5.72 2.71 -4.57
C SER A 45 4.32 2.83 -5.18
N ASP A 46 3.86 1.79 -5.87
CA ASP A 46 2.66 1.79 -6.68
C ASP A 46 2.06 0.39 -6.84
N ALA A 47 0.90 0.32 -7.51
CA ALA A 47 0.14 -0.91 -7.70
C ALA A 47 0.86 -1.99 -8.53
N SER A 48 1.90 -1.64 -9.29
CA SER A 48 2.71 -2.62 -10.04
C SER A 48 3.55 -3.53 -9.13
N ARG A 49 3.80 -3.10 -7.89
CA ARG A 49 4.61 -3.84 -6.89
C ARG A 49 6.01 -4.20 -7.38
N THR A 50 6.61 -3.32 -8.18
CA THR A 50 7.96 -3.53 -8.75
C THR A 50 9.07 -2.91 -7.92
N VAL A 51 8.81 -1.75 -7.30
CA VAL A 51 9.79 -1.03 -6.48
C VAL A 51 9.36 -1.08 -5.02
N GLN A 52 10.18 -1.74 -4.19
CA GLN A 52 9.98 -1.77 -2.75
C GLN A 52 10.45 -0.45 -2.13
N VAL A 53 9.60 0.13 -1.28
CA VAL A 53 9.85 1.41 -0.58
C VAL A 53 9.84 1.27 0.95
N GLY A 54 9.40 0.13 1.47
CA GLY A 54 9.40 -0.12 2.91
C GLY A 54 9.13 -1.58 3.28
N MET A 55 9.27 -1.87 4.56
CA MET A 55 8.98 -3.17 5.16
C MET A 55 8.56 -2.99 6.62
N LEU A 56 7.65 -3.86 7.07
CA LEU A 56 7.32 -4.03 8.47
C LEU A 56 7.29 -5.52 8.80
N VAL A 57 7.98 -5.94 9.84
CA VAL A 57 7.94 -7.29 10.41
C VAL A 57 7.46 -7.18 11.84
N TYR A 58 6.45 -7.97 12.20
CA TYR A 58 5.98 -8.07 13.57
C TYR A 58 5.54 -9.48 13.93
N GLY A 59 5.49 -9.79 15.23
CA GLY A 59 4.98 -11.05 15.74
C GLY A 59 5.88 -11.62 16.82
N HIS A 60 6.06 -12.94 16.79
CA HIS A 60 6.61 -13.69 17.92
C HIS A 60 7.96 -14.37 17.65
N CYS A 61 8.52 -14.26 16.43
CA CYS A 61 9.80 -14.90 16.09
C CYS A 61 11.03 -14.11 16.50
N LEU A 62 11.04 -12.81 16.20
CA LEU A 62 12.19 -11.93 16.42
C LEU A 62 11.69 -10.56 16.83
N GLU A 63 12.62 -9.66 17.11
CA GLU A 63 12.30 -8.25 17.31
C GLU A 63 11.55 -7.69 16.10
N ASN A 64 10.58 -6.83 16.39
CA ASN A 64 9.86 -6.11 15.35
C ASN A 64 10.86 -5.25 14.56
N PHE A 65 10.72 -5.26 13.24
CA PHE A 65 11.62 -4.53 12.34
C PHE A 65 10.78 -3.68 11.38
N GLU A 66 11.11 -2.41 11.24
CA GLU A 66 10.42 -1.50 10.32
C GLU A 66 11.44 -0.59 9.63
N TYR A 67 11.25 -0.36 8.33
CA TYR A 67 11.96 0.70 7.59
C TYR A 67 11.14 1.22 6.41
N GLY A 68 11.49 2.42 5.97
CA GLY A 68 10.94 3.04 4.75
C GLY A 68 9.49 3.52 4.92
N ASP A 69 8.78 3.65 3.79
CA ASP A 69 7.44 4.23 3.74
C ASP A 69 6.35 3.16 3.72
N ARG A 70 5.27 3.38 4.49
CA ARG A 70 4.08 2.54 4.49
C ARG A 70 3.09 3.06 3.44
N THR A 71 2.85 2.26 2.42
CA THR A 71 1.95 2.60 1.32
C THR A 71 0.72 1.67 1.31
N ALA A 72 -0.31 2.05 0.57
CA ALA A 72 -1.47 1.18 0.33
C ALA A 72 -1.14 -0.03 -0.56
N TYR A 73 -0.01 0.01 -1.26
CA TYR A 73 0.43 -1.04 -2.16
C TYR A 73 1.36 -1.98 -1.39
N SER A 74 0.78 -2.99 -0.75
CA SER A 74 1.55 -3.93 0.08
C SER A 74 1.24 -5.39 -0.24
N THR A 75 2.22 -6.26 0.01
CA THR A 75 2.03 -7.71 0.17
C THR A 75 2.35 -8.09 1.62
N TRP A 76 1.79 -9.21 2.06
CA TRP A 76 2.12 -9.77 3.37
C TRP A 76 2.45 -11.26 3.26
N HIS A 77 3.36 -11.70 4.11
CA HIS A 77 3.79 -13.08 4.21
C HIS A 77 3.81 -13.50 5.68
N ARG A 78 3.47 -14.76 5.91
CA ARG A 78 3.56 -15.39 7.23
C ARG A 78 4.76 -16.31 7.25
N THR A 79 5.56 -16.20 8.28
CA THR A 79 6.75 -17.02 8.51
C THR A 79 6.60 -17.71 9.84
N VAL A 80 6.75 -19.04 9.84
CA VAL A 80 6.83 -19.83 11.08
C VAL A 80 8.25 -19.68 11.62
N CYS A 81 8.35 -19.45 12.91
CA CYS A 81 9.64 -19.29 13.57
C CYS A 81 10.51 -20.53 13.40
N PRO A 82 11.84 -20.37 13.19
CA PRO A 82 12.78 -21.47 13.35
C PRO A 82 12.60 -22.10 14.74
N ARG A 83 12.66 -23.43 14.83
CA ARG A 83 12.56 -24.13 16.13
C ARG A 83 13.74 -23.82 17.06
N ASP A 84 14.85 -23.36 16.49
CA ASP A 84 16.10 -23.06 17.19
C ASP A 84 16.38 -21.56 17.22
N LEU A 85 15.36 -20.74 17.51
CA LEU A 85 15.60 -19.35 17.87
C LEU A 85 16.35 -19.32 19.22
N PRO A 86 17.46 -18.56 19.33
CA PRO A 86 18.31 -18.53 20.51
C PRO A 86 17.64 -17.92 21.74
#